data_AF-A0A8H4LMK4-F1
#
_entry.id   AF-A0A8H4LMK4-F1
#
_cell.length_a   1.000
_cell.length_b   1.000
_cell.length_c   1.000
_cell.angle_alpha   90.00
_cell.angle_beta   90.00
_cell.angle_gamma   90.00
#
_symmetry.space_group_name_H-M   'P 1'
#
loop_
_entity.id
_entity.type
_entity.pdbx_description
1 polymer ?
#
loop_
_entity_poly.entity_id
_entity_poly.type
_entity_poly.pdbx_seq_one_letter_code
_entity_poly.pdbx_strand_id
1 'polypeptide(L)'
;VDFGLLDSKAILGTWAKGSPLNTVEAGSEAVIQLNDNRGFSGSQGEVTYELYHPKQPKTPLTFKLEFCDPYGRWNDNYLKARSNNPRLVSCHVLNYHPTGHPFTAHVEIHLADSAVATSMDTDLQPVEDVEPQADVPSAVANGKLRAAYEIGFDGGFGFVHKSPVHEDMAICAFIASDLHFPKGTTYNNLDRKQWEFIRGLVWSDDPSCLLFKNSAESNSEFELGDKFGFDFMWGSPNCMTQRSHFGNLQFLHSMASGHGEDPAITKGRALAWLEVMYKLAIGQINENDRLGKSFPKDFHASSEPRGSSSLRDLLLGNTTAYRRADISRRALGSCLHLIQDSYAVGHTLRRLRNPEDLDRRDDEAFVRFKPGKHAQLGPIITFHTYAGQSKRHGHYDESSETRDPRRSETFNHIIGARDAIDKSTELMNFYASNTKWEDGVASFLADKVLALDKHPTLSNADVDERFALPETSGTESLVSSVYDNADEEWRAGLERKLALLEGGLAQSERTSEAVPSTLQRVTRALEPALKWILAIFAIALASFLTQAVARAFLY
;
A
#
# COMPACT_ATOMS: atom_id res chain seq x y z
N VAL A 1 -28.31 -13.98 1.78
CA VAL A 1 -26.87 -14.21 2.06
C VAL A 1 -26.10 -13.15 1.32
N ASP A 2 -24.93 -12.76 1.83
CA ASP A 2 -24.09 -11.78 1.15
C ASP A 2 -23.44 -12.43 -0.09
N PHE A 3 -23.12 -11.61 -1.08
CA PHE A 3 -22.39 -12.04 -2.27
C PHE A 3 -20.98 -11.47 -2.21
N GLY A 4 -19.97 -12.34 -2.33
CA GLY A 4 -18.58 -11.94 -2.44
C GLY A 4 -18.15 -11.95 -3.91
N LEU A 5 -17.53 -10.89 -4.39
CA LEU A 5 -16.95 -10.85 -5.72
C LEU A 5 -15.84 -11.91 -5.84
N LEU A 6 -15.99 -12.79 -6.82
CA LEU A 6 -15.02 -13.83 -7.14
C LEU A 6 -14.01 -13.31 -8.17
N ASP A 7 -14.51 -12.68 -9.24
CA ASP A 7 -13.68 -12.12 -10.30
C ASP A 7 -14.41 -10.99 -11.04
N SER A 8 -13.63 -10.10 -11.65
CA SER A 8 -14.14 -9.05 -12.54
C SER A 8 -13.13 -8.73 -13.62
N LYS A 9 -13.63 -8.46 -14.83
CA LYS A 9 -12.81 -8.08 -15.98
C LYS A 9 -13.51 -6.98 -16.76
N ALA A 10 -12.82 -5.85 -16.93
CA ALA A 10 -13.17 -4.84 -17.92
C ALA A 10 -12.49 -5.24 -19.24
N ILE A 11 -13.30 -5.73 -20.19
CA ILE A 11 -12.82 -6.11 -21.53
C ILE A 11 -12.63 -4.85 -22.39
N LEU A 12 -13.58 -3.92 -22.30
CA LEU A 12 -13.51 -2.57 -22.86
C LEU A 12 -14.03 -1.58 -21.80
N GLY A 13 -13.40 -0.42 -21.70
CA GLY A 13 -13.74 0.57 -20.66
C GLY A 13 -12.90 0.44 -19.39
N THR A 14 -13.26 1.21 -18.37
CA THR A 14 -12.61 1.24 -17.06
C THR A 14 -13.66 1.21 -15.95
N TRP A 15 -13.42 0.41 -14.91
CA TRP A 15 -14.33 0.37 -13.76
C TRP A 15 -14.42 1.74 -13.09
N ALA A 16 -15.63 2.16 -12.71
CA ALA A 16 -15.78 3.33 -11.86
C ALA A 16 -15.18 3.07 -10.47
N LYS A 17 -14.88 4.15 -9.73
CA LYS A 17 -14.42 4.03 -8.34
C LYS A 17 -15.47 3.28 -7.51
N GLY A 18 -15.03 2.28 -6.75
CA GLY A 18 -15.92 1.44 -5.93
C GLY A 18 -16.67 0.36 -6.71
N SER A 19 -16.42 0.21 -8.01
CA SER A 19 -17.08 -0.79 -8.87
C SER A 19 -16.10 -1.84 -9.41
N PRO A 20 -16.57 -3.09 -9.63
CA PRO A 20 -17.80 -3.64 -9.08
C PRO A 20 -17.64 -3.84 -7.56
N LEU A 21 -18.69 -3.57 -6.78
CA LEU A 21 -18.61 -3.71 -5.32
C LEU A 21 -18.17 -5.13 -4.94
N ASN A 22 -17.17 -5.26 -4.08
CA ASN A 22 -16.64 -6.57 -3.73
C ASN A 22 -17.56 -7.37 -2.80
N THR A 23 -18.36 -6.72 -1.98
CA THR A 23 -19.34 -7.37 -1.09
C THR A 23 -20.72 -6.75 -1.30
N VAL A 24 -21.71 -7.55 -1.70
CA VAL A 24 -23.11 -7.14 -1.76
C VAL A 24 -23.85 -7.75 -0.56
N GLU A 25 -24.31 -6.90 0.36
CA GLU A 25 -25.01 -7.36 1.56
C GLU A 25 -26.39 -7.93 1.20
N ALA A 26 -26.83 -8.96 1.93
CA ALA A 26 -28.11 -9.61 1.71
C ALA A 26 -29.27 -8.60 1.76
N GLY A 27 -30.11 -8.60 0.73
CA GLY A 27 -31.29 -7.72 0.65
C GLY A 27 -30.96 -6.26 0.31
N SER A 28 -29.72 -5.98 -0.10
CA SER A 28 -29.31 -4.66 -0.61
C SER A 28 -29.30 -4.63 -2.15
N GLU A 29 -29.31 -3.43 -2.71
CA GLU A 29 -29.04 -3.18 -4.13
C GLU A 29 -27.58 -2.75 -4.30
N ALA A 30 -26.91 -3.29 -5.30
CA ALA A 30 -25.55 -2.91 -5.68
C ALA A 30 -25.51 -2.40 -7.12
N VAL A 31 -24.75 -1.33 -7.33
CA VAL A 31 -24.54 -0.74 -8.64
C VAL A 31 -23.19 -1.23 -9.18
N ILE A 32 -23.19 -1.78 -10.38
CA ILE A 32 -21.99 -2.09 -11.15
C ILE A 32 -21.87 -1.03 -12.23
N GLN A 33 -20.82 -0.21 -12.16
CA GLN A 33 -20.58 0.85 -13.13
C GLN A 33 -19.24 0.65 -13.86
N LEU A 34 -19.32 0.59 -15.18
CA LEU A 34 -18.19 0.54 -16.10
C LEU A 34 -18.26 1.76 -17.02
N ASN A 35 -17.17 2.52 -17.09
CA ASN A 35 -17.08 3.73 -17.90
C ASN A 35 -16.43 3.43 -19.24
N ASP A 36 -16.85 4.14 -20.29
CA ASP A 36 -16.16 4.12 -21.58
C ASP A 36 -14.71 4.59 -21.47
N ASN A 37 -13.84 4.01 -22.31
CA ASN A 37 -12.50 4.56 -22.48
C ASN A 37 -12.55 5.88 -23.26
N ARG A 38 -11.53 6.72 -23.07
CA ARG A 38 -11.40 7.96 -23.85
C ARG A 38 -11.35 7.63 -25.34
N GLY A 39 -12.34 8.13 -26.09
CA GLY A 39 -12.43 7.96 -27.53
C GLY A 39 -13.40 6.87 -27.95
N PHE A 40 -14.71 7.14 -27.81
CA PHE A 40 -15.78 6.55 -28.61
C PHE A 40 -15.71 5.01 -28.80
N SER A 41 -15.38 4.26 -27.74
CA SER A 41 -15.16 2.80 -27.83
C SER A 41 -16.28 1.97 -27.21
N GLY A 42 -17.12 2.57 -26.34
CA GLY A 42 -18.11 1.84 -25.58
C GLY A 42 -17.46 1.12 -24.40
N SER A 43 -18.19 0.21 -23.78
CA SER A 43 -17.74 -0.59 -22.64
C SER A 43 -18.23 -2.04 -22.70
N GLN A 44 -17.43 -2.96 -22.19
CA GLN A 44 -17.75 -4.39 -22.12
C GLN A 44 -17.10 -4.98 -20.88
N GLY A 45 -17.88 -5.71 -20.08
CA GLY A 45 -17.41 -6.23 -18.82
C GLY A 45 -18.05 -7.55 -18.43
N GLU A 46 -17.38 -8.23 -17.51
CA GLU A 46 -17.89 -9.39 -16.82
C GLU A 46 -17.59 -9.31 -15.32
N VAL A 47 -18.56 -9.75 -14.51
CA VAL A 47 -18.40 -9.91 -13.07
C VAL A 47 -18.93 -11.26 -12.64
N THR A 48 -18.22 -11.92 -11.74
CA THR A 48 -18.63 -13.18 -11.14
C THR A 48 -18.68 -13.01 -9.63
N TYR A 49 -19.80 -13.35 -9.03
CA TYR A 49 -19.99 -13.36 -7.59
C TYR A 49 -20.13 -14.80 -7.08
N GLU A 50 -19.59 -15.04 -5.89
CA GLU A 50 -19.69 -16.28 -5.12
C GLU A 50 -20.59 -16.05 -3.90
N LEU A 51 -21.37 -17.06 -3.54
CA LEU A 51 -22.25 -17.07 -2.38
C LEU A 51 -22.38 -18.50 -1.84
N TYR A 52 -22.74 -18.61 -0.56
CA TYR A 52 -22.86 -19.89 0.13
C TYR A 52 -24.30 -20.09 0.60
N HIS A 53 -24.88 -21.24 0.26
CA HIS A 53 -26.21 -21.58 0.73
C HIS A 53 -26.15 -21.90 2.25
N PRO A 54 -27.05 -21.37 3.11
CA PRO A 54 -26.97 -21.57 4.56
C PRO A 54 -26.97 -23.05 4.99
N LYS A 55 -27.70 -23.92 4.26
CA LYS A 55 -27.72 -25.37 4.48
C LYS A 55 -26.55 -26.13 3.84
N GLN A 56 -25.77 -25.50 2.98
CA GLN A 56 -24.60 -26.08 2.30
C GLN A 56 -23.41 -25.10 2.32
N PRO A 57 -22.91 -24.71 3.50
CA PRO A 57 -21.95 -23.62 3.64
C PRO A 57 -20.55 -23.93 3.08
N LYS A 58 -20.31 -25.17 2.64
CA LYS A 58 -19.02 -25.61 2.08
C LYS A 58 -19.02 -25.70 0.55
N THR A 59 -20.17 -25.53 -0.09
CA THR A 59 -20.30 -25.64 -1.54
C THR A 59 -20.54 -24.24 -2.11
N PRO A 60 -19.56 -23.66 -2.82
CA PRO A 60 -19.74 -22.35 -3.41
C PRO A 60 -20.75 -22.40 -4.56
N LEU A 61 -21.67 -21.45 -4.56
CA LEU A 61 -22.54 -21.14 -5.69
C LEU A 61 -22.02 -19.87 -6.33
N THR A 62 -22.19 -19.73 -7.64
CA THR A 62 -21.72 -18.54 -8.36
C THR A 62 -22.74 -18.07 -9.37
N PHE A 63 -22.82 -16.76 -9.57
CA PHE A 63 -23.48 -16.18 -10.72
C PHE A 63 -22.54 -15.22 -11.45
N LYS A 64 -22.65 -15.18 -12.77
CA LYS A 64 -21.88 -14.34 -13.69
C LYS A 64 -22.81 -13.41 -14.44
N LEU A 65 -22.45 -12.13 -14.49
CA LEU A 65 -23.06 -11.12 -15.34
C LEU A 65 -22.05 -10.74 -16.43
N GLU A 66 -22.45 -10.84 -17.69
CA GLU A 66 -21.70 -10.38 -18.86
C GLU A 66 -22.52 -9.31 -19.55
N PHE A 67 -21.92 -8.14 -19.80
CA PHE A 67 -22.62 -7.02 -20.40
C PHE A 67 -21.74 -6.23 -21.38
N CYS A 68 -22.39 -5.60 -22.35
CA CYS A 68 -21.73 -4.81 -23.38
C CYS A 68 -22.61 -3.63 -23.81
N ASP A 69 -21.98 -2.46 -23.91
CA ASP A 69 -22.47 -1.19 -24.44
C ASP A 69 -21.52 -0.74 -25.55
N PRO A 70 -21.68 -1.25 -26.79
CA PRO A 70 -20.83 -0.87 -27.90
C PRO A 70 -21.04 0.59 -28.35
N TYR A 71 -19.97 1.31 -28.69
CA TYR A 71 -20.11 2.70 -29.14
C TYR A 71 -20.83 2.82 -30.49
N GLY A 72 -22.04 3.37 -30.49
CA GLY A 72 -22.81 3.67 -31.69
C GLY A 72 -24.30 3.46 -31.47
N ARG A 73 -25.11 4.42 -31.90
CA ARG A 73 -26.57 4.43 -31.67
C ARG A 73 -27.32 3.19 -32.23
N TRP A 74 -26.67 2.44 -33.12
CA TRP A 74 -27.25 1.30 -33.84
C TRP A 74 -26.62 -0.05 -33.46
N ASN A 75 -25.69 -0.07 -32.50
CA ASN A 75 -25.10 -1.30 -32.03
C ASN A 75 -25.96 -1.89 -30.92
N ASP A 76 -26.03 -3.22 -30.89
CA ASP A 76 -26.85 -3.95 -29.93
C ASP A 76 -26.13 -4.08 -28.59
N ASN A 77 -26.78 -3.58 -27.53
CA ASN A 77 -26.42 -3.88 -26.16
C ASN A 77 -26.78 -5.33 -25.84
N TYR A 78 -26.04 -5.97 -24.94
CA TYR A 78 -26.47 -7.25 -24.38
C TYR A 78 -26.18 -7.34 -22.89
N LEU A 79 -26.98 -8.18 -22.23
CA LEU A 79 -26.77 -8.64 -20.87
C LEU A 79 -27.08 -10.13 -20.76
N LYS A 80 -26.14 -10.89 -20.23
CA LYS A 80 -26.30 -12.31 -19.90
C LYS A 80 -26.06 -12.49 -18.42
N ALA A 81 -27.03 -13.09 -17.73
CA ALA A 81 -26.89 -13.51 -16.35
C ALA A 81 -26.97 -15.04 -16.28
N ARG A 82 -25.96 -15.68 -15.69
CA ARG A 82 -25.85 -17.15 -15.62
C ARG A 82 -25.44 -17.59 -14.23
N SER A 83 -25.94 -18.73 -13.78
CA SER A 83 -25.57 -19.34 -12.51
C SER A 83 -24.92 -20.71 -12.75
N ASN A 84 -23.96 -21.11 -11.91
CA ASN A 84 -23.40 -22.46 -11.95
C ASN A 84 -24.40 -23.52 -11.43
N ASN A 85 -25.44 -23.09 -10.73
CA ASN A 85 -26.52 -23.94 -10.25
C ASN A 85 -27.86 -23.19 -10.33
N PRO A 86 -28.51 -23.17 -11.51
CA PRO A 86 -29.77 -22.45 -11.71
C PRO A 86 -30.95 -22.94 -10.86
N ARG A 87 -30.85 -24.13 -10.26
CA ARG A 87 -31.88 -24.64 -9.32
C ARG A 87 -31.82 -23.93 -7.97
N LEU A 88 -30.63 -23.50 -7.57
CA LEU A 88 -30.40 -22.84 -6.29
C LEU A 88 -30.27 -21.34 -6.42
N VAL A 89 -29.67 -20.84 -7.50
CA VAL A 89 -29.50 -19.40 -7.74
C VAL A 89 -30.17 -19.04 -9.06
N SER A 90 -31.28 -18.32 -9.00
CA SER A 90 -31.93 -17.79 -10.19
C SER A 90 -31.45 -16.36 -10.47
N CYS A 91 -31.24 -16.06 -11.74
CA CYS A 91 -30.86 -14.74 -12.21
C CYS A 91 -31.95 -14.22 -13.16
N HIS A 92 -32.67 -13.18 -12.76
CA HIS A 92 -33.76 -12.60 -13.53
C HIS A 92 -33.33 -11.24 -14.07
N VAL A 93 -33.09 -11.15 -15.38
CA VAL A 93 -32.89 -9.87 -16.06
C VAL A 93 -34.25 -9.21 -16.22
N LEU A 94 -34.49 -8.10 -15.51
CA LEU A 94 -35.79 -7.45 -15.47
C LEU A 94 -36.05 -6.63 -16.74
N ASN A 95 -35.12 -5.74 -17.07
CA ASN A 95 -35.15 -4.93 -18.28
C ASN A 95 -33.74 -4.44 -18.65
N TYR A 96 -33.56 -4.14 -19.93
CA TYR A 96 -32.48 -3.29 -20.45
C TYR A 96 -32.86 -2.80 -21.85
N HIS A 97 -32.25 -1.71 -22.31
CA HIS A 97 -32.44 -1.22 -23.67
C HIS A 97 -31.52 -1.99 -24.63
N PRO A 98 -32.07 -2.64 -25.69
CA PRO A 98 -31.26 -3.44 -26.61
C PRO A 98 -30.34 -2.59 -27.49
N THR A 99 -30.55 -1.28 -27.56
CA THR A 99 -29.73 -0.33 -28.32
C THR A 99 -29.63 0.99 -27.58
N GLY A 100 -28.57 1.76 -27.83
CA GLY A 100 -28.39 3.11 -27.32
C GLY A 100 -27.39 3.19 -26.18
N HIS A 101 -26.92 4.41 -25.92
CA HIS A 101 -25.82 4.71 -25.00
C HIS A 101 -26.24 5.92 -24.12
N PRO A 102 -26.11 5.85 -22.79
CA PRO A 102 -25.52 4.77 -22.00
C PRO A 102 -26.45 3.55 -21.81
N PHE A 103 -25.85 2.38 -21.60
CA PHE A 103 -26.54 1.14 -21.24
C PHE A 103 -26.88 1.07 -19.73
N THR A 104 -28.14 0.78 -19.42
CA THR A 104 -28.61 0.51 -18.05
C THR A 104 -29.44 -0.77 -18.04
N ALA A 105 -29.24 -1.60 -17.01
CA ALA A 105 -29.96 -2.84 -16.83
C ALA A 105 -30.15 -3.18 -15.35
N HIS A 106 -31.19 -3.97 -15.06
CA HIS A 106 -31.48 -4.48 -13.72
C HIS A 106 -31.52 -6.00 -13.72
N VAL A 107 -30.84 -6.62 -12.74
CA VAL A 107 -30.82 -8.07 -12.54
C VAL A 107 -31.18 -8.37 -11.09
N GLU A 108 -32.17 -9.22 -10.88
CA GLU A 108 -32.47 -9.79 -9.57
C GLU A 108 -31.81 -11.16 -9.43
N ILE A 109 -31.18 -11.39 -8.28
CA ILE A 109 -30.55 -12.66 -7.93
C ILE A 109 -31.29 -13.23 -6.72
N HIS A 110 -31.85 -14.43 -6.86
CA HIS A 110 -32.56 -15.10 -5.78
C HIS A 110 -31.90 -16.42 -5.43
N LEU A 111 -31.79 -16.70 -4.13
CA LEU A 111 -31.33 -17.99 -3.60
C LEU A 111 -32.55 -18.79 -3.16
N ALA A 112 -32.75 -19.98 -3.70
CA ALA A 112 -33.88 -20.86 -3.38
C ALA A 112 -33.72 -21.49 -1.98
N ASP A 113 -34.84 -21.68 -1.28
CA ASP A 113 -34.88 -22.27 0.09
C ASP A 113 -34.61 -23.79 0.13
N SER A 114 -34.68 -24.48 -1.02
CA SER A 114 -34.65 -25.94 -1.11
C SER A 114 -33.66 -26.44 -2.17
N ALA A 115 -32.62 -27.14 -1.72
CA ALA A 115 -31.71 -27.89 -2.57
C ALA A 115 -32.36 -29.20 -3.04
N VAL A 116 -33.26 -29.14 -4.03
CA VAL A 116 -33.73 -30.35 -4.71
C VAL A 116 -32.89 -30.56 -5.96
N ALA A 117 -32.02 -31.56 -5.90
CA ALA A 117 -31.27 -32.05 -7.04
C ALA A 117 -32.17 -32.92 -7.92
N THR A 118 -32.47 -32.47 -9.15
CA THR A 118 -33.04 -33.31 -10.21
C THR A 118 -32.22 -33.16 -11.48
N SER A 119 -31.13 -33.92 -11.56
CA SER A 119 -30.29 -34.11 -12.75
C SER A 119 -31.09 -34.14 -14.05
N MET A 120 -30.75 -33.28 -15.01
CA MET A 120 -30.90 -33.63 -16.42
C MET A 120 -29.73 -33.04 -17.19
N ASP A 121 -29.07 -33.98 -17.85
CA ASP A 121 -28.02 -33.91 -18.85
C ASP A 121 -28.41 -33.01 -20.02
N THR A 122 -27.43 -32.35 -20.62
CA THR A 122 -27.30 -32.29 -22.09
C THR A 122 -25.94 -31.72 -22.47
N ASP A 123 -25.11 -32.64 -22.98
CA ASP A 123 -23.95 -32.43 -23.84
C ASP A 123 -24.16 -31.33 -24.89
N LEU A 124 -23.12 -30.52 -25.12
CA LEU A 124 -22.60 -30.20 -26.47
C LEU A 124 -21.11 -29.84 -26.39
N GLN A 125 -20.34 -30.49 -27.25
CA GLN A 125 -18.88 -30.51 -27.37
C GLN A 125 -18.29 -29.35 -28.24
N PRO A 126 -16.94 -29.18 -28.29
CA PRO A 126 -16.25 -27.93 -28.54
C PRO A 126 -15.79 -27.72 -30.01
N VAL A 127 -15.32 -26.52 -30.33
CA VAL A 127 -14.61 -26.21 -31.60
C VAL A 127 -13.36 -25.36 -31.29
N GLU A 128 -12.24 -25.78 -31.88
CA GLU A 128 -10.86 -25.27 -31.73
C GLU A 128 -10.54 -24.00 -32.54
N ASP A 129 -9.61 -23.20 -31.97
CA ASP A 129 -8.47 -22.41 -32.48
C ASP A 129 -8.47 -21.70 -33.85
N VAL A 130 -8.10 -20.40 -33.86
CA VAL A 130 -7.06 -19.78 -34.74
C VAL A 130 -6.49 -18.49 -34.10
N GLU A 131 -5.16 -18.35 -34.13
CA GLU A 131 -4.27 -17.25 -33.70
C GLU A 131 -4.31 -15.99 -34.64
N PRO A 132 -3.76 -14.81 -34.26
CA PRO A 132 -2.36 -14.52 -34.66
C PRO A 132 -1.52 -13.57 -33.76
N GLN A 133 -0.21 -13.64 -34.04
CA GLN A 133 0.99 -12.95 -33.56
C GLN A 133 1.10 -11.41 -33.68
N ALA A 134 1.88 -10.86 -32.72
CA ALA A 134 3.04 -9.93 -32.81
C ALA A 134 2.92 -8.39 -33.01
N ASP A 135 3.51 -7.70 -32.00
CA ASP A 135 4.60 -6.69 -32.05
C ASP A 135 4.40 -5.14 -32.06
N VAL A 136 4.90 -4.52 -30.96
CA VAL A 136 5.79 -3.31 -30.84
C VAL A 136 5.12 -1.89 -30.85
N PRO A 137 5.65 -0.79 -30.23
CA PRO A 137 6.82 -0.54 -29.35
C PRO A 137 6.58 0.19 -28.01
N SER A 138 7.59 0.10 -27.13
CA SER A 138 7.96 1.01 -26.05
C SER A 138 8.42 2.39 -26.56
N ALA A 139 8.07 3.49 -25.86
CA ALA A 139 8.93 4.67 -25.76
C ALA A 139 8.54 5.67 -24.64
N VAL A 140 9.41 5.75 -23.64
CA VAL A 140 10.07 6.94 -23.07
C VAL A 140 9.27 8.02 -22.29
N ALA A 141 9.47 7.92 -20.97
CA ALA A 141 9.73 8.94 -19.95
C ALA A 141 9.73 10.44 -20.30
N ASN A 142 9.19 11.23 -19.37
CA ASN A 142 9.79 12.52 -18.99
C ASN A 142 9.55 12.80 -17.51
N GLY A 143 10.66 12.93 -16.78
CA GLY A 143 10.69 12.90 -15.33
C GLY A 143 10.25 14.16 -14.62
N LYS A 144 10.01 13.99 -13.31
CA LYS A 144 10.03 15.06 -12.30
C LYS A 144 10.32 14.43 -10.93
N LEU A 145 11.37 14.96 -10.30
CA LEU A 145 11.86 14.65 -8.96
C LEU A 145 10.77 14.98 -7.91
N ARG A 146 10.42 14.02 -7.05
CA ARG A 146 9.58 14.21 -5.86
C ARG A 146 10.14 13.39 -4.70
N ALA A 147 10.06 13.92 -3.49
CA ALA A 147 10.49 13.27 -2.26
C ALA A 147 9.64 12.01 -2.02
N ALA A 148 10.28 10.89 -1.67
CA ALA A 148 9.66 9.57 -1.63
C ALA A 148 9.19 9.22 -0.20
N TYR A 149 7.86 9.13 -0.06
CA TYR A 149 7.04 8.23 0.77
C TYR A 149 5.61 8.35 0.27
N GLU A 150 4.95 7.24 -0.08
CA GLU A 150 3.81 7.34 -0.99
C GLU A 150 2.72 6.29 -0.77
N ILE A 151 1.62 6.78 -0.21
CA ILE A 151 0.31 6.15 -0.16
C ILE A 151 -0.26 6.02 -1.58
N GLY A 152 -1.06 5.00 -1.87
CA GLY A 152 -1.79 4.96 -3.12
C GLY A 152 -2.77 6.13 -3.22
N PHE A 153 -2.43 7.18 -3.98
CA PHE A 153 -3.33 8.30 -4.23
C PHE A 153 -3.19 8.86 -5.64
N ASP A 154 -4.33 9.27 -6.20
CA ASP A 154 -4.38 10.08 -7.39
C ASP A 154 -4.45 11.55 -6.97
N GLY A 155 -3.36 12.29 -7.18
CA GLY A 155 -3.35 13.73 -6.95
C GLY A 155 -4.34 14.45 -7.87
N GLY A 156 -4.87 15.59 -7.42
CA GLY A 156 -5.78 16.40 -8.23
C GLY A 156 -5.24 16.65 -9.65
N PHE A 157 -6.12 16.50 -10.65
CA PHE A 157 -5.85 16.61 -12.09
C PHE A 157 -5.00 15.48 -12.73
N GLY A 158 -4.73 14.37 -12.04
CA GLY A 158 -4.09 13.20 -12.65
C GLY A 158 -2.60 13.37 -12.97
N PHE A 159 -1.95 14.38 -12.40
CA PHE A 159 -0.50 14.62 -12.57
C PHE A 159 0.37 13.79 -11.60
N VAL A 160 -0.25 13.02 -10.71
CA VAL A 160 0.39 12.20 -9.68
C VAL A 160 -0.44 10.93 -9.58
N HIS A 161 0.06 9.84 -10.12
CA HIS A 161 -0.51 8.50 -9.95
C HIS A 161 0.53 7.68 -9.20
N LYS A 162 0.25 7.35 -7.94
CA LYS A 162 1.13 6.53 -7.12
C LYS A 162 0.44 5.22 -6.75
N SER A 163 1.21 4.14 -6.81
CA SER A 163 0.69 2.78 -6.79
C SER A 163 0.45 2.32 -5.34
N PRO A 164 -0.70 1.71 -5.01
CA PRO A 164 -1.06 1.32 -3.65
C PRO A 164 -0.32 0.04 -3.19
N VAL A 165 1.01 0.09 -3.01
CA VAL A 165 1.82 -1.12 -2.73
C VAL A 165 1.41 -1.78 -1.42
N HIS A 166 1.38 -1.01 -0.33
CA HIS A 166 1.01 -1.50 1.01
C HIS A 166 -0.42 -2.03 1.04
N GLU A 167 -1.35 -1.31 0.41
CA GLU A 167 -2.75 -1.68 0.37
C GLU A 167 -2.97 -2.93 -0.48
N ASP A 168 -2.29 -3.09 -1.62
CA ASP A 168 -2.33 -4.31 -2.43
C ASP A 168 -1.80 -5.51 -1.63
N MET A 169 -0.70 -5.35 -0.90
CA MET A 169 -0.16 -6.39 -0.01
C MET A 169 -1.15 -6.75 1.10
N ALA A 170 -1.79 -5.74 1.72
CA ALA A 170 -2.80 -5.96 2.76
C ALA A 170 -4.03 -6.69 2.19
N ILE A 171 -4.51 -6.31 1.00
CA ILE A 171 -5.63 -6.99 0.35
C ILE A 171 -5.28 -8.45 0.04
N CYS A 172 -4.07 -8.70 -0.49
CA CYS A 172 -3.59 -10.07 -0.71
C CYS A 172 -3.58 -10.87 0.60
N ALA A 173 -3.12 -10.27 1.69
CA ALA A 173 -3.12 -10.90 3.01
C ALA A 173 -4.55 -11.17 3.53
N PHE A 174 -5.49 -10.23 3.35
CA PHE A 174 -6.89 -10.39 3.75
C PHE A 174 -7.59 -11.51 2.97
N ILE A 175 -7.34 -11.62 1.66
CA ILE A 175 -7.89 -12.70 0.81
C ILE A 175 -7.40 -14.07 1.29
N ALA A 176 -6.13 -14.15 1.73
CA ALA A 176 -5.53 -15.39 2.24
C ALA A 176 -5.83 -15.68 3.73
N SER A 177 -6.43 -14.73 4.46
CA SER A 177 -6.68 -14.83 5.90
C SER A 177 -8.07 -15.36 6.24
N ASP A 178 -8.26 -15.70 7.51
CA ASP A 178 -9.54 -16.13 8.09
C ASP A 178 -10.59 -15.02 8.14
N LEU A 179 -10.22 -13.74 7.92
CA LEU A 179 -11.17 -12.65 7.73
C LEU A 179 -11.84 -12.66 6.34
N HIS A 180 -11.26 -13.38 5.37
CA HIS A 180 -11.79 -13.68 4.04
C HIS A 180 -12.39 -12.47 3.31
N PHE A 181 -11.56 -11.53 2.86
CA PHE A 181 -12.02 -10.61 1.83
C PHE A 181 -12.43 -11.40 0.58
N PRO A 182 -13.46 -10.94 -0.17
CA PRO A 182 -13.82 -11.58 -1.43
C PRO A 182 -12.62 -11.70 -2.38
N LYS A 183 -12.47 -12.83 -3.06
CA LYS A 183 -11.30 -13.13 -3.92
C LYS A 183 -11.09 -12.13 -5.04
N GLY A 184 -12.16 -11.49 -5.52
CA GLY A 184 -12.11 -10.44 -6.54
C GLY A 184 -11.79 -9.05 -5.97
N THR A 185 -11.45 -8.93 -4.69
CA THR A 185 -11.14 -7.64 -4.07
C THR A 185 -9.87 -7.05 -4.67
N THR A 186 -9.94 -5.76 -4.98
CA THR A 186 -8.85 -4.90 -5.41
C THR A 186 -8.96 -3.58 -4.66
N TYR A 187 -7.93 -2.75 -4.69
CA TYR A 187 -7.97 -1.45 -4.03
C TYR A 187 -9.19 -0.60 -4.47
N ASN A 188 -9.55 -0.66 -5.75
CA ASN A 188 -10.62 0.17 -6.33
C ASN A 188 -12.02 -0.22 -5.84
N ASN A 189 -12.24 -1.45 -5.35
CA ASN A 189 -13.58 -1.97 -5.05
C ASN A 189 -13.83 -2.30 -3.57
N LEU A 190 -12.96 -1.80 -2.68
CA LEU A 190 -13.13 -1.93 -1.24
C LEU A 190 -14.42 -1.28 -0.77
N ASP A 191 -15.17 -2.00 0.07
CA ASP A 191 -16.32 -1.46 0.76
C ASP A 191 -15.91 -0.54 1.93
N ARG A 192 -16.90 0.18 2.49
CA ARG A 192 -16.68 1.12 3.60
C ARG A 192 -16.04 0.49 4.84
N LYS A 193 -16.43 -0.74 5.17
CA LYS A 193 -15.97 -1.49 6.35
C LYS A 193 -14.51 -1.92 6.18
N GLN A 194 -14.11 -2.24 4.96
CA GLN A 194 -12.74 -2.63 4.61
C GLN A 194 -11.82 -1.42 4.52
N TRP A 195 -12.32 -0.28 4.04
CA TRP A 195 -11.58 0.98 4.05
C TRP A 195 -11.09 1.39 5.43
N GLU A 196 -11.74 1.01 6.53
CA GLU A 196 -11.24 1.30 7.87
C GLU A 196 -9.92 0.57 8.19
N PHE A 197 -9.68 -0.64 7.65
CA PHE A 197 -8.36 -1.28 7.74
C PHE A 197 -7.32 -0.51 6.94
N ILE A 198 -7.66 -0.12 5.71
CA ILE A 198 -6.76 0.65 4.84
C ILE A 198 -6.44 2.02 5.44
N ARG A 199 -7.41 2.67 6.09
CA ARG A 199 -7.19 3.92 6.82
C ARG A 199 -6.24 3.76 7.98
N GLY A 200 -6.24 2.60 8.63
CA GLY A 200 -5.25 2.24 9.64
C GLY A 200 -3.87 1.98 9.06
N LEU A 201 -3.82 1.26 7.93
CA LEU A 201 -2.59 0.94 7.22
C LEU A 201 -1.86 2.23 6.86
N VAL A 202 -2.54 3.10 6.12
CA VAL A 202 -2.03 4.40 5.67
C VAL A 202 -1.73 5.38 6.81
N TRP A 203 -2.27 5.15 8.01
CA TRP A 203 -2.13 6.10 9.12
C TRP A 203 -0.69 6.32 9.54
N SER A 204 0.18 5.31 9.48
CA SER A 204 1.59 5.47 9.87
C SER A 204 2.32 6.48 8.96
N ASP A 205 2.02 6.46 7.67
CA ASP A 205 2.53 7.42 6.66
C ASP A 205 1.85 8.79 6.75
N ASP A 206 0.57 8.85 7.13
CA ASP A 206 -0.15 10.11 7.30
C ASP A 206 -0.82 10.18 8.68
N PRO A 207 -0.04 10.30 9.77
CA PRO A 207 -0.55 10.24 11.14
C PRO A 207 -1.39 11.46 11.51
N SER A 208 -1.36 12.49 10.65
CA SER A 208 -2.22 13.68 10.78
C SER A 208 -3.49 13.58 9.93
N CYS A 209 -3.67 12.52 9.13
CA CYS A 209 -4.77 12.34 8.18
C CYS A 209 -4.99 13.55 7.24
N LEU A 210 -3.91 14.10 6.68
CA LEU A 210 -3.89 15.26 5.79
C LEU A 210 -4.12 14.92 4.32
N LEU A 211 -3.99 13.65 3.94
CA LEU A 211 -4.22 13.18 2.57
C LEU A 211 -5.68 12.84 2.29
N PHE A 212 -6.55 12.91 3.31
CA PHE A 212 -7.95 12.53 3.17
C PHE A 212 -8.90 13.65 3.55
N LYS A 213 -10.03 13.71 2.86
CA LYS A 213 -11.06 14.70 3.15
C LYS A 213 -11.67 14.43 4.50
N ASN A 214 -11.89 15.50 5.28
CA ASN A 214 -12.67 15.42 6.50
C ASN A 214 -14.18 15.39 6.16
N SER A 215 -14.67 14.23 5.73
CA SER A 215 -16.07 14.02 5.34
C SER A 215 -16.84 13.26 6.41
N ALA A 216 -18.11 13.64 6.62
CA ALA A 216 -19.00 12.95 7.55
C ALA A 216 -19.40 11.55 7.06
N GLU A 217 -19.44 11.35 5.74
CA GLU A 217 -20.04 10.17 5.09
C GLU A 217 -19.03 9.28 4.37
N SER A 218 -17.85 9.81 4.02
CA SER A 218 -16.82 9.10 3.26
C SER A 218 -15.47 9.13 3.98
N ASN A 219 -14.76 8.01 3.97
CA ASN A 219 -13.41 7.87 4.52
C ASN A 219 -12.36 7.53 3.44
N SER A 220 -12.76 7.40 2.17
CA SER A 220 -11.92 6.97 1.05
C SER A 220 -11.66 8.08 0.01
N GLU A 221 -12.06 9.31 0.32
CA GLU A 221 -11.81 10.47 -0.52
C GLU A 221 -10.50 11.15 -0.14
N PHE A 222 -9.66 11.37 -1.15
CA PHE A 222 -8.39 12.06 -0.99
C PHE A 222 -8.55 13.58 -1.07
N GLU A 223 -7.73 14.28 -0.30
CA GLU A 223 -7.42 15.71 -0.48
C GLU A 223 -6.30 15.87 -1.51
N LEU A 224 -5.98 17.12 -1.87
CA LEU A 224 -4.87 17.44 -2.76
C LEU A 224 -3.48 17.04 -2.20
N GLY A 225 -3.38 16.86 -0.87
CA GLY A 225 -2.15 16.47 -0.19
C GLY A 225 -1.07 17.55 -0.09
N ASP A 226 -1.40 18.80 -0.43
CA ASP A 226 -0.52 19.96 -0.33
C ASP A 226 -0.10 20.25 1.12
N LYS A 227 -1.03 20.14 2.06
CA LYS A 227 -0.73 20.30 3.49
C LYS A 227 0.17 19.18 4.02
N PHE A 228 -0.06 17.94 3.61
CA PHE A 228 0.83 16.82 3.92
C PHE A 228 2.24 17.10 3.40
N GLY A 229 2.37 17.44 2.11
CA GLY A 229 3.66 17.73 1.49
C GLY A 229 4.38 18.92 2.15
N PHE A 230 3.65 19.95 2.56
CA PHE A 230 4.22 21.08 3.31
C PHE A 230 4.75 20.63 4.68
N ASP A 231 3.94 19.92 5.47
CA ASP A 231 4.34 19.44 6.79
C ASP A 231 5.49 18.42 6.71
N PHE A 232 5.54 17.62 5.64
CA PHE A 232 6.60 16.66 5.38
C PHE A 232 7.94 17.33 5.07
N MET A 233 7.95 18.43 4.30
CA MET A 233 9.21 19.11 3.92
C MET A 233 9.64 20.19 4.90
N TRP A 234 8.69 20.91 5.51
CA TRP A 234 8.94 22.13 6.29
C TRP A 234 8.13 22.21 7.58
N GLY A 235 7.46 21.13 7.97
CA GLY A 235 6.67 21.10 9.21
C GLY A 235 7.52 21.32 10.45
N SER A 236 6.86 21.70 11.54
CA SER A 236 7.49 21.76 12.86
C SER A 236 7.99 20.37 13.26
N PRO A 237 9.19 20.22 13.87
CA PRO A 237 9.66 18.92 14.37
C PRO A 237 8.71 18.22 15.36
N ASN A 238 7.78 18.97 15.96
CA ASN A 238 6.76 18.45 16.87
C ASN A 238 5.49 17.97 16.17
N CYS A 239 5.23 18.32 14.90
CA CYS A 239 4.04 17.84 14.21
C CYS A 239 4.17 16.35 13.92
N MET A 240 3.04 15.64 13.86
CA MET A 240 3.07 14.17 13.71
C MET A 240 3.76 13.70 12.44
N THR A 241 3.61 14.43 11.33
CA THR A 241 4.29 14.11 10.07
C THR A 241 5.81 14.16 10.22
N GLN A 242 6.37 15.18 10.87
CA GLN A 242 7.81 15.23 11.14
C GLN A 242 8.25 14.17 12.14
N ARG A 243 7.44 13.93 13.18
CA ARG A 243 7.77 12.96 14.23
C ARG A 243 7.82 11.52 13.69
N SER A 244 6.89 11.13 12.81
CA SER A 244 6.85 9.78 12.24
C SER A 244 7.94 9.56 11.20
N HIS A 245 8.28 10.53 10.35
CA HIS A 245 9.25 10.30 9.27
C HIS A 245 10.69 10.68 9.63
N PHE A 246 10.90 11.65 10.53
CA PHE A 246 12.22 12.20 10.83
C PHE A 246 12.56 12.25 12.33
N GLY A 247 11.63 11.82 13.19
CA GLY A 247 11.72 12.08 14.61
C GLY A 247 11.58 10.83 15.49
N ASN A 248 11.07 11.05 16.70
CA ASN A 248 10.98 10.05 17.75
C ASN A 248 9.94 8.95 17.49
N LEU A 249 9.11 9.08 16.45
CA LEU A 249 8.11 8.10 16.06
C LEU A 249 8.50 7.33 14.78
N GLN A 250 9.74 7.43 14.30
CA GLN A 250 10.23 6.63 13.14
C GLN A 250 10.05 5.11 13.27
N PHE A 251 9.91 4.60 14.50
CA PHE A 251 9.62 3.18 14.71
C PHE A 251 8.27 2.75 14.12
N LEU A 252 7.36 3.69 13.81
CA LEU A 252 6.11 3.42 13.10
C LEU A 252 6.36 2.82 11.71
N HIS A 253 7.51 3.16 11.13
CA HIS A 253 8.00 2.62 9.86
C HIS A 253 9.06 1.54 10.05
N SER A 254 9.13 0.91 11.21
CA SER A 254 10.26 0.02 11.55
C SER A 254 11.63 0.67 11.30
N MET A 255 11.74 1.98 11.58
CA MET A 255 13.00 2.72 11.46
C MET A 255 13.44 3.27 12.81
N ALA A 256 14.76 3.41 12.99
CA ALA A 256 15.34 4.02 14.16
C ALA A 256 15.14 5.55 14.15
N SER A 257 15.01 6.16 15.33
CA SER A 257 14.80 7.61 15.45
C SER A 257 16.03 8.45 15.12
N GLY A 258 17.21 7.84 15.06
CA GLY A 258 18.47 8.52 14.76
C GLY A 258 19.59 7.53 14.49
N HIS A 259 20.67 8.03 13.88
CA HIS A 259 21.84 7.24 13.51
C HIS A 259 22.56 6.71 14.76
N GLY A 260 23.01 5.46 14.72
CA GLY A 260 23.71 4.81 15.83
C GLY A 260 22.79 4.34 16.96
N GLU A 261 21.47 4.39 16.80
CA GLU A 261 20.51 3.84 17.77
C GLU A 261 20.68 2.33 17.88
N ASP A 262 20.66 1.83 19.12
CA ASP A 262 20.67 0.40 19.40
C ASP A 262 19.38 -0.24 18.86
N PRO A 263 19.47 -1.30 18.03
CA PRO A 263 18.29 -1.93 17.43
C PRO A 263 17.29 -2.48 18.47
N ALA A 264 17.72 -2.80 19.69
CA ALA A 264 16.82 -3.19 20.77
C ALA A 264 15.89 -2.05 21.22
N ILE A 265 16.32 -0.79 21.10
CA ILE A 265 15.50 0.39 21.41
C ILE A 265 14.39 0.52 20.36
N THR A 266 14.74 0.49 19.08
CA THR A 266 13.77 0.57 17.97
C THR A 266 12.75 -0.57 18.05
N LYS A 267 13.23 -1.80 18.21
CA LYS A 267 12.37 -2.99 18.43
C LYS A 267 11.45 -2.81 19.63
N GLY A 268 11.96 -2.33 20.76
CA GLY A 268 11.16 -2.13 21.97
C GLY A 268 10.03 -1.11 21.78
N ARG A 269 10.29 -0.02 21.05
CA ARG A 269 9.25 0.98 20.70
C ARG A 269 8.22 0.43 19.73
N ALA A 270 8.67 -0.27 18.67
CA ALA A 270 7.80 -0.91 17.70
C ALA A 270 6.88 -1.95 18.36
N LEU A 271 7.41 -2.79 19.26
CA LEU A 271 6.60 -3.76 20.01
C LEU A 271 5.60 -3.10 20.97
N ALA A 272 5.98 -2.00 21.64
CA ALA A 272 5.05 -1.27 22.49
C ALA A 272 3.88 -0.67 21.68
N TRP A 273 4.16 -0.17 20.47
CA TRP A 273 3.13 0.29 19.54
C TRP A 273 2.19 -0.84 19.10
N LEU A 274 2.78 -1.93 18.61
CA LEU A 274 2.03 -3.11 18.18
C LEU A 274 1.15 -3.68 19.31
N GLU A 275 1.65 -3.71 20.55
CA GLU A 275 0.88 -4.17 21.71
C GLU A 275 -0.39 -3.35 21.89
N VAL A 276 -0.25 -2.02 21.95
CA VAL A 276 -1.39 -1.12 22.17
C VAL A 276 -2.36 -1.19 21.00
N MET A 277 -1.88 -1.12 19.75
CA MET A 277 -2.72 -1.15 18.57
C MET A 277 -3.44 -2.49 18.40
N TYR A 278 -2.75 -3.61 18.61
CA TYR A 278 -3.39 -4.92 18.54
C TYR A 278 -4.41 -5.11 19.67
N LYS A 279 -4.08 -4.74 20.91
CA LYS A 279 -5.03 -4.76 22.03
C LYS A 279 -6.26 -3.89 21.75
N LEU A 280 -6.09 -2.73 21.12
CA LEU A 280 -7.19 -1.88 20.70
C LEU A 280 -8.02 -2.55 19.60
N ALA A 281 -7.37 -3.20 18.64
CA ALA A 281 -8.03 -3.92 17.56
C ALA A 281 -8.95 -5.02 18.09
N ILE A 282 -8.51 -5.83 19.05
CA ILE A 282 -9.35 -6.90 19.63
C ILE A 282 -10.19 -6.46 20.84
N GLY A 283 -10.21 -5.16 21.15
CA GLY A 283 -11.00 -4.61 22.24
C GLY A 283 -10.52 -4.94 23.66
N GLN A 284 -9.27 -5.38 23.83
CA GLN A 284 -8.64 -5.54 25.16
C GLN A 284 -8.40 -4.19 25.85
N ILE A 285 -8.28 -3.09 25.09
CA ILE A 285 -8.24 -1.71 25.60
C ILE A 285 -9.27 -0.84 24.88
N ASN A 286 -9.58 0.34 25.41
CA ASN A 286 -10.65 1.19 24.90
C ASN A 286 -10.10 2.34 24.04
N GLU A 287 -10.82 2.71 22.98
CA GLU A 287 -10.46 3.84 22.11
C GLU A 287 -10.35 5.19 22.85
N ASN A 288 -10.99 5.33 24.01
CA ASN A 288 -10.93 6.53 24.87
C ASN A 288 -9.74 6.51 25.85
N ASP A 289 -8.94 5.44 25.89
CA ASP A 289 -7.73 5.40 26.69
C ASP A 289 -6.74 6.48 26.25
N ARG A 290 -6.02 7.04 27.23
CA ARG A 290 -5.17 8.22 27.06
C ARG A 290 -3.80 7.84 26.49
N LEU A 291 -3.32 8.62 25.52
CA LEU A 291 -2.04 8.39 24.88
C LEU A 291 -0.88 8.32 25.87
N GLY A 292 -0.81 9.22 26.85
CA GLY A 292 0.28 9.25 27.83
C GLY A 292 0.25 8.08 28.82
N LYS A 293 -0.86 7.33 28.89
CA LYS A 293 -0.93 6.07 29.64
C LYS A 293 -0.44 4.91 28.77
N SER A 294 -0.87 4.85 27.51
CA SER A 294 -0.48 3.78 26.58
C SER A 294 0.98 3.92 26.11
N PHE A 295 1.45 5.15 25.95
CA PHE A 295 2.74 5.51 25.35
C PHE A 295 3.43 6.64 26.14
N PRO A 296 3.77 6.42 27.43
CA PRO A 296 4.26 7.47 28.32
C PRO A 296 5.58 8.12 27.87
N LYS A 297 6.40 7.40 27.08
CA LYS A 297 7.68 7.91 26.56
C LYS A 297 7.50 8.85 25.37
N ASP A 298 6.42 8.66 24.61
CA ASP A 298 6.25 9.29 23.29
C ASP A 298 5.18 10.39 23.31
N PHE A 299 4.22 10.33 24.23
CA PHE A 299 3.15 11.32 24.35
C PHE A 299 3.01 11.82 25.80
N HIS A 300 3.21 13.12 25.99
CA HIS A 300 3.24 13.79 27.29
C HIS A 300 2.55 15.16 27.19
N ALA A 301 2.53 15.96 28.26
CA ALA A 301 1.73 17.19 28.32
C ALA A 301 2.10 18.23 27.24
N SER A 302 3.37 18.27 26.81
CA SER A 302 3.90 19.18 25.79
C SER A 302 4.07 18.55 24.41
N SER A 303 3.71 17.28 24.20
CA SER A 303 3.76 16.67 22.88
C SER A 303 2.55 17.05 22.04
N GLU A 304 2.64 16.83 20.73
CA GLU A 304 1.52 16.92 19.80
C GLU A 304 1.34 15.58 19.06
N PRO A 305 0.18 14.90 19.20
CA PRO A 305 -0.89 15.13 20.19
C PRO A 305 -0.39 15.07 21.63
N ARG A 306 -1.17 15.67 22.55
CA ARG A 306 -0.84 15.65 23.98
C ARG A 306 -1.08 14.26 24.55
N GLY A 307 -0.36 13.91 25.61
CA GLY A 307 -0.62 12.67 26.37
C GLY A 307 -2.05 12.56 26.92
N SER A 308 -2.78 13.66 27.03
CA SER A 308 -4.20 13.68 27.40
C SER A 308 -5.16 13.37 26.25
N SER A 309 -4.71 13.32 25.00
CA SER A 309 -5.54 12.89 23.86
C SER A 309 -5.89 11.39 23.97
N SER A 310 -6.95 10.96 23.29
CA SER A 310 -7.34 9.54 23.24
C SER A 310 -6.69 8.80 22.07
N LEU A 311 -6.71 7.46 22.11
CA LEU A 311 -6.34 6.61 20.96
C LEU A 311 -7.25 6.87 19.75
N ARG A 312 -8.54 7.17 19.98
CA ARG A 312 -9.48 7.59 18.93
C ARG A 312 -9.03 8.89 18.25
N ASP A 313 -8.67 9.91 19.03
CA ASP A 313 -8.22 11.19 18.48
C ASP A 313 -6.96 11.01 17.63
N LEU A 314 -6.05 10.14 18.06
CA LEU A 314 -4.84 9.80 17.34
C LEU A 314 -5.17 9.19 15.96
N LEU A 315 -5.97 8.12 15.92
CA LEU A 315 -6.28 7.37 14.69
C LEU A 315 -7.27 8.08 13.75
N LEU A 316 -7.99 9.10 14.24
CA LEU A 316 -8.80 9.98 13.39
C LEU A 316 -8.00 11.14 12.80
N GLY A 317 -6.97 11.63 13.49
CA GLY A 317 -6.18 12.78 13.06
C GLY A 317 -7.08 13.98 12.71
N ASN A 318 -6.90 14.57 11.53
CA ASN A 318 -7.74 15.66 11.04
C ASN A 318 -9.09 15.23 10.43
N THR A 319 -9.42 13.93 10.40
CA THR A 319 -10.66 13.39 9.81
C THR A 319 -11.75 13.07 10.84
N THR A 320 -11.94 13.95 11.81
CA THR A 320 -12.82 13.74 12.97
C THR A 320 -14.32 13.75 12.65
N ALA A 321 -14.74 14.26 11.48
CA ALA A 321 -16.16 14.35 11.12
C ALA A 321 -16.76 12.99 10.75
N TYR A 322 -15.94 11.99 10.38
CA TYR A 322 -16.41 10.71 9.87
C TYR A 322 -17.18 9.92 10.94
N ARG A 323 -18.49 9.73 10.72
CA ARG A 323 -19.41 9.23 11.75
C ARG A 323 -19.37 7.72 11.95
N ARG A 324 -18.80 6.99 10.99
CA ARG A 324 -18.79 5.52 10.95
C ARG A 324 -17.40 4.94 11.20
N ALA A 325 -16.51 5.71 11.83
CA ALA A 325 -15.15 5.27 12.11
C ALA A 325 -15.15 4.01 13.01
N ASP A 326 -14.37 3.02 12.60
CA ASP A 326 -14.10 1.79 13.33
C ASP A 326 -12.63 1.80 13.75
N ILE A 327 -12.39 2.28 14.96
CA ILE A 327 -11.05 2.47 15.50
C ILE A 327 -10.33 1.14 15.73
N SER A 328 -11.08 0.06 16.01
CA SER A 328 -10.52 -1.30 16.12
C SER A 328 -9.88 -1.73 14.80
N ARG A 329 -10.59 -1.55 13.67
CA ARG A 329 -10.06 -1.89 12.35
C ARG A 329 -8.87 -1.01 11.94
N ARG A 330 -8.92 0.29 12.24
CA ARG A 330 -7.78 1.19 12.01
C ARG A 330 -6.56 0.76 12.82
N ALA A 331 -6.74 0.34 14.06
CA ALA A 331 -5.65 -0.14 14.89
C ALA A 331 -5.00 -1.40 14.30
N LEU A 332 -5.81 -2.36 13.78
CA LEU A 332 -5.25 -3.51 13.06
C LEU A 332 -4.46 -3.07 11.82
N GLY A 333 -5.01 -2.14 11.03
CA GLY A 333 -4.32 -1.58 9.86
C GLY A 333 -2.94 -1.02 10.22
N SER A 334 -2.84 -0.24 11.31
CA SER A 334 -1.55 0.31 11.75
C SER A 334 -0.54 -0.77 12.12
N CYS A 335 -0.97 -1.90 12.68
CA CYS A 335 -0.09 -3.05 12.91
C CYS A 335 0.42 -3.66 11.60
N LEU A 336 -0.45 -3.78 10.59
CA LEU A 336 -0.08 -4.33 9.29
C LEU A 336 0.96 -3.47 8.59
N HIS A 337 0.84 -2.14 8.69
CA HIS A 337 1.80 -1.20 8.10
C HIS A 337 3.21 -1.45 8.64
N LEU A 338 3.34 -1.46 9.97
CA LEU A 338 4.62 -1.68 10.62
C LEU A 338 5.21 -3.05 10.26
N ILE A 339 4.37 -4.11 10.18
CA ILE A 339 4.83 -5.42 9.69
C ILE A 339 5.39 -5.30 8.28
N GLN A 340 4.68 -4.66 7.35
CA GLN A 340 5.11 -4.52 5.96
C GLN A 340 6.42 -3.75 5.85
N ASP A 341 6.52 -2.60 6.50
CA ASP A 341 7.73 -1.78 6.57
C ASP A 341 8.90 -2.55 7.19
N SER A 342 8.63 -3.44 8.15
CA SER A 342 9.68 -4.26 8.77
C SER A 342 10.34 -5.23 7.79
N TYR A 343 9.77 -5.48 6.61
CA TYR A 343 10.36 -6.30 5.55
C TYR A 343 10.78 -5.49 4.31
N ALA A 344 10.49 -4.19 4.29
CA ALA A 344 10.93 -3.29 3.23
C ALA A 344 12.43 -3.00 3.37
N VAL A 345 13.16 -3.15 2.27
CA VAL A 345 14.62 -2.93 2.22
C VAL A 345 14.99 -1.48 2.51
N GLY A 346 14.13 -0.52 2.13
CA GLY A 346 14.31 0.89 2.47
C GLY A 346 14.33 1.16 3.97
N HIS A 347 13.78 0.25 4.77
CA HIS A 347 13.43 0.45 6.17
C HIS A 347 14.26 -0.43 7.10
N THR A 348 14.53 -1.68 6.69
CA THR A 348 15.37 -2.62 7.44
C THR A 348 16.31 -3.42 6.55
N LEU A 349 17.46 -3.78 7.11
CA LEU A 349 18.31 -4.84 6.58
C LEU A 349 18.01 -6.15 7.31
N ARG A 350 17.72 -7.20 6.56
CA ARG A 350 17.44 -8.55 7.08
C ARG A 350 18.39 -9.59 6.50
N ARG A 351 18.58 -10.66 7.27
CA ARG A 351 19.33 -11.86 6.86
C ARG A 351 18.62 -12.53 5.67
N LEU A 352 19.25 -12.62 4.50
CA LEU A 352 18.70 -13.39 3.38
C LEU A 352 18.90 -14.89 3.63
N ARG A 353 17.85 -15.70 3.46
CA ARG A 353 17.90 -17.15 3.71
C ARG A 353 18.11 -18.01 2.47
N ASN A 354 17.77 -17.49 1.29
CA ASN A 354 17.87 -18.19 0.01
C ASN A 354 18.78 -17.44 -0.99
N PRO A 355 20.06 -17.17 -0.65
CA PRO A 355 20.96 -16.44 -1.53
C PRO A 355 21.20 -17.15 -2.88
N GLU A 356 20.99 -18.46 -2.96
CA GLU A 356 21.06 -19.24 -4.20
C GLU A 356 19.97 -18.90 -5.23
N ASP A 357 18.89 -18.25 -4.80
CA ASP A 357 17.78 -17.83 -5.67
C ASP A 357 17.97 -16.42 -6.27
N LEU A 358 19.07 -15.74 -5.91
CA LEU A 358 19.45 -14.46 -6.50
C LEU A 358 19.76 -14.62 -8.00
N ASP A 359 19.35 -13.65 -8.78
CA ASP A 359 19.73 -13.48 -10.19
C ASP A 359 20.78 -12.36 -10.30
N ARG A 360 21.26 -12.11 -11.53
CA ARG A 360 22.07 -10.93 -11.82
C ARG A 360 21.32 -9.66 -11.42
N ARG A 361 22.08 -8.63 -11.02
CA ARG A 361 21.52 -7.29 -10.83
C ARG A 361 20.96 -6.78 -12.15
N ASP A 362 19.92 -5.94 -12.08
CA ASP A 362 19.38 -5.27 -13.25
C ASP A 362 20.30 -4.12 -13.72
N ASP A 363 19.90 -3.44 -14.79
CA ASP A 363 20.69 -2.39 -15.43
C ASP A 363 20.86 -1.14 -14.54
N GLU A 364 20.04 -1.01 -13.48
CA GLU A 364 20.13 0.04 -12.45
C GLU A 364 20.88 -0.46 -11.19
N ALA A 365 21.52 -1.63 -11.31
CA ALA A 365 22.26 -2.32 -10.29
C ALA A 365 21.41 -2.72 -9.06
N PHE A 366 20.10 -2.92 -9.18
CA PHE A 366 19.26 -3.44 -8.11
C PHE A 366 19.26 -4.97 -8.06
N VAL A 367 19.10 -5.52 -6.86
CA VAL A 367 19.03 -6.98 -6.66
C VAL A 367 17.74 -7.53 -7.27
N ARG A 368 17.87 -8.65 -8.00
CA ARG A 368 16.74 -9.41 -8.54
C ARG A 368 16.82 -10.88 -8.13
N PHE A 369 15.66 -11.54 -8.16
CA PHE A 369 15.54 -12.98 -7.95
C PHE A 369 15.20 -13.66 -9.27
N LYS A 370 15.60 -14.93 -9.39
CA LYS A 370 15.32 -15.73 -10.59
C LYS A 370 13.80 -15.78 -10.86
N PRO A 371 13.36 -15.95 -12.13
CA PRO A 371 11.94 -16.02 -12.44
C PRO A 371 11.16 -17.00 -11.55
N GLY A 372 10.06 -16.51 -10.96
CA GLY A 372 9.22 -17.29 -10.03
C GLY A 372 9.79 -17.46 -8.62
N LYS A 373 10.99 -16.93 -8.33
CA LYS A 373 11.58 -16.87 -7.00
C LYS A 373 11.39 -15.50 -6.36
N HIS A 374 11.52 -15.44 -5.05
CA HIS A 374 11.44 -14.22 -4.25
C HIS A 374 12.36 -14.33 -3.03
N ALA A 375 12.64 -13.19 -2.38
CA ALA A 375 13.44 -13.15 -1.17
C ALA A 375 12.75 -13.87 -0.01
N GLN A 376 13.50 -14.66 0.75
CA GLN A 376 13.10 -15.19 2.05
C GLN A 376 13.91 -14.50 3.14
N LEU A 377 13.29 -13.56 3.84
CA LEU A 377 13.94 -12.69 4.80
C LEU A 377 13.85 -13.26 6.23
N GLY A 378 15.00 -13.32 6.89
CA GLY A 378 15.17 -13.75 8.26
C GLY A 378 15.13 -12.60 9.27
N PRO A 379 15.84 -12.74 10.40
CA PRO A 379 15.93 -11.71 11.42
C PRO A 379 16.51 -10.39 10.92
N ILE A 380 16.14 -9.31 11.59
CA ILE A 380 16.61 -7.93 11.35
C ILE A 380 18.04 -7.80 11.85
N ILE A 381 18.91 -7.38 10.93
CA ILE A 381 20.30 -7.03 11.20
C ILE A 381 20.38 -5.54 11.57
N THR A 382 19.67 -4.69 10.83
CA THR A 382 19.71 -3.23 11.02
C THR A 382 18.32 -2.63 10.84
N PHE A 383 17.94 -1.72 11.75
CA PHE A 383 16.87 -0.75 11.48
C PHE A 383 17.50 0.49 10.86
N HIS A 384 17.06 0.89 9.68
CA HIS A 384 17.58 2.10 9.05
C HIS A 384 16.99 3.35 9.69
N THR A 385 17.58 4.50 9.38
CA THR A 385 17.08 5.83 9.72
C THR A 385 16.76 6.56 8.44
N TYR A 386 15.62 7.25 8.34
CA TYR A 386 15.28 7.95 7.11
C TYR A 386 16.20 9.14 6.82
N ALA A 387 16.55 9.88 7.87
CA ALA A 387 17.42 11.03 7.74
C ALA A 387 18.79 10.63 7.16
N GLY A 388 19.09 11.11 5.96
CA GLY A 388 20.36 10.83 5.26
C GLY A 388 20.30 9.67 4.26
N GLN A 389 19.13 9.07 4.03
CA GLN A 389 19.00 8.00 3.05
C GLN A 389 19.25 8.48 1.62
N SER A 390 19.78 7.57 0.81
CA SER A 390 19.96 7.79 -0.61
C SER A 390 18.63 7.72 -1.37
N LYS A 391 18.63 8.17 -2.62
CA LYS A 391 17.47 8.04 -3.52
C LYS A 391 17.04 6.58 -3.78
N ARG A 392 17.86 5.58 -3.40
CA ARG A 392 17.51 4.15 -3.52
C ARG A 392 16.36 3.74 -2.60
N HIS A 393 16.07 4.50 -1.54
CA HIS A 393 14.93 4.27 -0.66
C HIS A 393 13.63 4.06 -1.47
N GLY A 394 13.29 5.03 -2.32
CA GLY A 394 12.07 4.98 -3.13
C GLY A 394 12.01 3.82 -4.12
N HIS A 395 13.12 3.20 -4.52
CA HIS A 395 13.07 2.00 -5.36
C HIS A 395 12.48 0.79 -4.61
N TYR A 396 12.74 0.69 -3.31
CA TYR A 396 12.32 -0.45 -2.49
C TYR A 396 10.94 -0.30 -1.88
N ASP A 397 10.40 0.90 -1.93
CA ASP A 397 9.05 1.22 -1.46
C ASP A 397 8.08 1.47 -2.63
N GLU A 398 8.60 1.55 -3.87
CA GLU A 398 7.80 1.65 -5.10
C GLU A 398 7.94 0.40 -5.98
N SER A 399 7.00 0.25 -6.92
CA SER A 399 7.13 -0.70 -8.02
C SER A 399 6.43 -0.16 -9.26
N SER A 400 7.18 -0.04 -10.35
CA SER A 400 6.63 0.27 -11.69
C SER A 400 5.96 -0.94 -12.34
N GLU A 401 6.26 -2.15 -11.87
CA GLU A 401 5.63 -3.39 -12.34
C GLU A 401 4.21 -3.52 -11.77
N THR A 402 3.28 -3.99 -12.62
CA THR A 402 1.87 -4.18 -12.26
C THR A 402 1.71 -5.28 -11.22
N ARG A 403 0.91 -5.02 -10.19
CA ARG A 403 0.57 -5.98 -9.15
C ARG A 403 -0.90 -6.34 -9.23
N ASP A 404 -1.22 -7.56 -8.82
CA ASP A 404 -2.58 -8.04 -8.69
C ASP A 404 -2.75 -8.62 -7.28
N PRO A 405 -3.45 -7.92 -6.36
CA PRO A 405 -3.58 -8.39 -4.98
C PRO A 405 -4.32 -9.72 -4.85
N ARG A 406 -4.96 -10.20 -5.93
CA ARG A 406 -5.62 -11.51 -5.99
C ARG A 406 -4.61 -12.65 -6.24
N ARG A 407 -3.37 -12.32 -6.60
CA ARG A 407 -2.31 -13.28 -6.97
C ARG A 407 -0.99 -12.89 -6.32
N SER A 408 -0.69 -13.59 -5.23
CA SER A 408 0.47 -13.33 -4.40
C SER A 408 1.82 -13.40 -5.15
N GLU A 409 1.89 -14.14 -6.26
CA GLU A 409 3.10 -14.30 -7.08
C GLU A 409 3.48 -13.02 -7.82
N THR A 410 2.53 -12.11 -8.04
CA THR A 410 2.76 -10.80 -8.68
C THR A 410 3.51 -9.82 -7.80
N PHE A 411 3.88 -10.21 -6.57
CA PHE A 411 4.71 -9.42 -5.66
C PHE A 411 6.16 -9.95 -5.60
N ASN A 412 6.50 -11.01 -6.34
CA ASN A 412 7.81 -11.66 -6.25
C ASN A 412 8.98 -10.72 -6.60
N HIS A 413 8.74 -9.68 -7.39
CA HIS A 413 9.74 -8.67 -7.77
C HIS A 413 9.99 -7.63 -6.67
N ILE A 414 9.11 -7.50 -5.67
CA ILE A 414 9.31 -6.62 -4.51
C ILE A 414 9.95 -7.44 -3.39
N ILE A 415 11.20 -7.11 -3.06
CA ILE A 415 11.95 -7.79 -2.02
C ILE A 415 11.25 -7.61 -0.67
N GLY A 416 10.95 -8.73 0.00
CA GLY A 416 10.28 -8.76 1.30
C GLY A 416 8.75 -8.74 1.25
N ALA A 417 8.13 -8.42 0.11
CA ALA A 417 6.67 -8.33 0.02
C ALA A 417 5.96 -9.65 0.33
N ARG A 418 6.53 -10.79 -0.11
CA ARG A 418 5.98 -12.12 0.18
C ARG A 418 5.98 -12.45 1.68
N ASP A 419 7.11 -12.23 2.36
CA ASP A 419 7.20 -12.42 3.81
C ASP A 419 6.26 -11.48 4.57
N ALA A 420 6.16 -10.21 4.14
CA ALA A 420 5.24 -9.25 4.72
C ALA A 420 3.78 -9.68 4.57
N ILE A 421 3.35 -10.11 3.37
CA ILE A 421 2.00 -10.66 3.13
C ILE A 421 1.75 -11.84 4.08
N ASP A 422 2.66 -12.81 4.13
CA ASP A 422 2.49 -14.01 4.95
C ASP A 422 2.38 -13.67 6.46
N LYS A 423 3.17 -12.69 6.94
CA LYS A 423 3.13 -12.25 8.34
C LYS A 423 1.91 -11.40 8.66
N SER A 424 1.47 -10.57 7.71
CA SER A 424 0.19 -9.86 7.79
C SER A 424 -0.97 -10.85 7.88
N THR A 425 -0.99 -11.91 7.06
CA THR A 425 -1.99 -12.98 7.13
C THR A 425 -1.98 -13.69 8.49
N GLU A 426 -0.81 -14.03 9.02
CA GLU A 426 -0.69 -14.65 10.36
C GLU A 426 -1.27 -13.74 11.46
N LEU A 427 -1.01 -12.43 11.43
CA LEU A 427 -1.61 -11.46 12.37
C LEU A 427 -3.13 -11.35 12.20
N MET A 428 -3.62 -11.31 10.96
CA MET A 428 -5.06 -11.26 10.66
C MET A 428 -5.78 -12.50 11.18
N ASN A 429 -5.16 -13.68 11.13
CA ASN A 429 -5.75 -14.92 11.66
C ASN A 429 -5.83 -14.89 13.19
N PHE A 430 -4.84 -14.31 13.88
CA PHE A 430 -4.93 -14.04 15.31
C PHE A 430 -6.09 -13.08 15.63
N TYR A 431 -6.23 -12.01 14.86
CA TYR A 431 -7.34 -11.07 15.00
C TYR A 431 -8.70 -11.73 14.74
N ALA A 432 -8.85 -12.52 13.68
CA ALA A 432 -10.07 -13.26 13.34
C ALA A 432 -10.47 -14.24 14.44
N SER A 433 -9.47 -14.86 15.08
CA SER A 433 -9.65 -15.76 16.22
C SER A 433 -9.81 -15.03 17.56
N ASN A 434 -9.77 -13.69 17.54
CA ASN A 434 -9.78 -12.84 18.74
C ASN A 434 -8.72 -13.29 19.78
N THR A 435 -7.54 -13.73 19.31
CA THR A 435 -6.45 -14.22 20.16
C THR A 435 -5.88 -13.06 20.97
N LYS A 436 -5.81 -13.22 22.29
CA LYS A 436 -5.26 -12.17 23.17
C LYS A 436 -3.77 -11.97 22.92
N TRP A 437 -3.30 -10.76 23.21
CA TRP A 437 -1.88 -10.40 23.08
C TRP A 437 -0.95 -11.43 23.75
N GLU A 438 -1.29 -11.83 24.97
CA GLU A 438 -0.49 -12.72 25.81
C GLU A 438 -0.53 -14.19 25.36
N ASP A 439 -1.53 -14.57 24.55
CA ASP A 439 -1.80 -15.96 24.14
C ASP A 439 -1.02 -16.36 22.86
N GLY A 440 0.05 -15.63 22.52
CA GLY A 440 1.00 -15.96 21.44
C GLY A 440 1.26 -14.85 20.43
N VAL A 441 0.43 -13.81 20.39
CA VAL A 441 0.62 -12.67 19.45
C VAL A 441 1.90 -11.91 19.80
N ALA A 442 2.18 -11.71 21.10
CA ALA A 442 3.39 -11.04 21.57
C ALA A 442 4.66 -11.75 21.10
N SER A 443 4.76 -13.08 21.27
CA SER A 443 5.93 -13.86 20.84
C SER A 443 6.01 -13.96 19.32
N PHE A 444 4.87 -14.06 18.62
CA PHE A 444 4.86 -13.99 17.15
C PHE A 444 5.51 -12.69 16.64
N LEU A 445 5.08 -11.54 17.16
CA LEU A 445 5.61 -10.25 16.72
C LEU A 445 7.06 -10.03 17.18
N ALA A 446 7.42 -10.45 18.39
CA ALA A 446 8.77 -10.27 18.92
C ALA A 446 9.81 -11.22 18.31
N ASP A 447 9.45 -12.47 18.06
CA ASP A 447 10.39 -13.55 17.77
C ASP A 447 10.33 -14.03 16.32
N LYS A 448 9.28 -13.67 15.56
CA LYS A 448 9.19 -13.94 14.12
C LYS A 448 9.22 -12.68 13.28
N VAL A 449 8.41 -11.66 13.60
CA VAL A 449 8.35 -10.42 12.81
C VAL A 449 9.57 -9.56 13.11
N LEU A 450 9.73 -9.09 14.34
CA LEU A 450 10.80 -8.18 14.75
C LEU A 450 11.98 -8.93 15.40
N ALA A 451 12.23 -10.17 14.97
CA ALA A 451 13.36 -10.96 15.44
C ALA A 451 14.67 -10.21 15.13
N LEU A 452 15.57 -10.07 16.10
CA LEU A 452 16.91 -9.51 15.84
C LEU A 452 17.86 -10.64 15.47
N ASP A 453 18.77 -10.37 14.55
CA ASP A 453 19.89 -11.23 14.22
C ASP A 453 20.79 -11.44 15.45
N LYS A 454 21.64 -12.47 15.44
CA LYS A 454 22.57 -12.74 16.55
C LYS A 454 23.61 -11.62 16.71
N HIS A 455 23.91 -10.93 15.61
CA HIS A 455 24.87 -9.83 15.55
C HIS A 455 24.20 -8.62 14.90
N PRO A 456 23.22 -7.98 15.56
CA PRO A 456 22.54 -6.85 14.98
C PRO A 456 23.49 -5.64 15.00
N THR A 457 23.39 -4.76 14.01
CA THR A 457 24.20 -3.56 13.93
C THR A 457 23.42 -2.35 14.43
N LEU A 458 24.14 -1.29 14.80
CA LEU A 458 23.53 0.00 15.06
C LEU A 458 22.85 0.55 13.81
N SER A 459 21.85 1.41 14.02
CA SER A 459 21.11 2.04 12.93
C SER A 459 21.98 2.93 12.05
N ASN A 460 21.62 3.03 10.77
CA ASN A 460 22.30 3.87 9.78
C ASN A 460 21.31 4.32 8.69
N ALA A 461 21.76 5.20 7.79
CA ALA A 461 20.97 5.66 6.65
C ALA A 461 21.33 4.96 5.33
N ASP A 462 22.11 3.88 5.40
CA ASP A 462 22.51 3.12 4.23
C ASP A 462 21.35 2.22 3.80
N VAL A 463 20.53 2.65 2.85
CA VAL A 463 19.61 1.76 2.12
C VAL A 463 20.47 0.77 1.35
N ASP A 464 20.80 -0.34 2.01
CA ASP A 464 21.84 -1.24 1.55
C ASP A 464 21.26 -2.57 1.08
N GLU A 465 21.72 -2.99 -0.08
CA GLU A 465 21.38 -4.28 -0.66
C GLU A 465 22.42 -5.33 -0.30
N ARG A 466 22.96 -5.27 0.92
CA ARG A 466 23.93 -6.28 1.34
C ARG A 466 23.27 -7.65 1.46
N PHE A 467 22.00 -7.86 1.12
CA PHE A 467 21.32 -9.17 1.06
C PHE A 467 22.12 -10.31 0.39
N ALA A 468 23.16 -10.01 -0.40
CA ALA A 468 24.04 -10.99 -1.05
C ALA A 468 25.48 -11.09 -0.48
N LEU A 469 25.89 -10.24 0.47
CA LEU A 469 27.24 -10.31 1.05
C LEU A 469 27.36 -11.44 2.09
N PRO A 470 28.54 -12.04 2.29
CA PRO A 470 28.72 -13.16 3.23
C PRO A 470 28.29 -12.82 4.65
N GLU A 471 28.53 -11.58 5.07
CA GLU A 471 28.18 -11.04 6.39
C GLU A 471 26.68 -10.98 6.68
N THR A 472 25.85 -11.03 5.64
CA THR A 472 24.39 -10.77 5.63
C THR A 472 23.59 -11.88 4.95
N SER A 473 24.25 -12.82 4.26
CA SER A 473 23.68 -14.04 3.68
C SER A 473 24.20 -15.33 4.34
N GLY A 474 25.31 -15.26 5.10
CA GLY A 474 25.93 -16.42 5.74
C GLY A 474 26.66 -17.37 4.78
N THR A 475 26.85 -16.98 3.50
CA THR A 475 27.53 -17.80 2.49
C THR A 475 28.72 -17.05 1.88
N GLU A 476 29.93 -17.60 1.99
CA GLU A 476 31.16 -17.01 1.40
C GLU A 476 31.19 -17.08 -0.14
N SER A 477 30.36 -17.93 -0.76
CA SER A 477 30.59 -18.44 -2.12
C SER A 477 29.92 -17.67 -3.27
N LEU A 478 28.96 -16.77 -3.03
CA LEU A 478 28.25 -16.04 -4.11
C LEU A 478 28.90 -14.72 -4.50
N VAL A 479 29.88 -14.28 -3.71
CA VAL A 479 30.65 -13.04 -3.93
C VAL A 479 31.40 -13.09 -5.26
N SER A 480 32.06 -14.20 -5.62
CA SER A 480 32.97 -14.17 -6.76
C SER A 480 32.27 -13.89 -8.11
N SER A 481 31.09 -14.46 -8.37
CA SER A 481 30.40 -14.28 -9.66
C SER A 481 29.65 -12.96 -9.78
N VAL A 482 29.28 -12.33 -8.66
CA VAL A 482 28.60 -11.02 -8.64
C VAL A 482 29.62 -9.87 -8.57
N TYR A 483 30.77 -10.07 -7.92
CA TYR A 483 31.86 -9.08 -7.85
C TYR A 483 32.56 -8.86 -9.20
N ASP A 484 32.63 -9.89 -10.06
CA ASP A 484 33.32 -9.79 -11.35
C ASP A 484 32.61 -8.86 -12.36
N ASN A 485 31.34 -8.49 -12.11
CA ASN A 485 30.54 -7.63 -12.99
C ASN A 485 30.17 -6.26 -12.36
N ALA A 486 30.71 -5.91 -11.19
CA ALA A 486 30.41 -4.63 -10.55
C ALA A 486 31.23 -3.48 -11.16
N ASP A 487 30.57 -2.35 -11.44
CA ASP A 487 31.24 -1.16 -11.95
C ASP A 487 32.28 -0.59 -10.94
N GLU A 488 33.24 0.18 -11.44
CA GLU A 488 34.30 0.78 -10.62
C GLU A 488 33.77 1.70 -9.51
N GLU A 489 32.59 2.30 -9.68
CA GLU A 489 32.00 3.22 -8.72
C GLU A 489 31.42 2.47 -7.51
N TRP A 490 30.82 1.31 -7.73
CA TRP A 490 30.37 0.37 -6.70
C TRP A 490 31.56 -0.23 -5.95
N ARG A 491 32.61 -0.66 -6.64
CA ARG A 491 33.83 -1.19 -5.98
C ARG A 491 34.47 -0.14 -5.09
N ALA A 492 34.62 1.08 -5.59
CA ALA A 492 35.13 2.20 -4.81
C ALA A 492 34.18 2.60 -3.66
N GLY A 493 32.87 2.47 -3.85
CA GLY A 493 31.87 2.71 -2.80
C GLY A 493 31.91 1.66 -1.69
N LEU A 494 32.06 0.38 -2.05
CA LEU A 494 32.20 -0.73 -1.12
C LEU A 494 33.53 -0.69 -0.38
N GLU A 495 34.65 -0.41 -1.05
CA GLU A 495 35.96 -0.23 -0.41
C GLU A 495 35.97 0.94 0.57
N ARG A 496 35.33 2.06 0.23
CA ARG A 496 35.13 3.18 1.18
C ARG A 496 34.28 2.76 2.39
N LYS A 497 33.27 1.90 2.20
CA LYS A 497 32.41 1.38 3.27
C LYS A 497 33.13 0.39 4.17
N LEU A 498 33.93 -0.52 3.62
CA LEU A 498 34.77 -1.44 4.40
C LEU A 498 35.80 -0.68 5.24
N ALA A 499 36.42 0.35 4.66
CA ALA A 499 37.33 1.24 5.39
C ALA A 499 36.63 2.05 6.51
N LEU A 500 35.36 2.43 6.33
CA LEU A 500 34.54 3.10 7.35
C LEU A 500 34.16 2.15 8.49
N LEU A 501 33.88 0.88 8.20
CA LEU A 501 33.58 -0.14 9.22
C LEU A 501 34.82 -0.52 10.03
N GLU A 502 35.99 -0.62 9.39
CA GLU A 502 37.27 -0.82 10.07
C GLU A 502 37.70 0.42 10.88
N GLY A 503 37.43 1.63 10.38
CA GLY A 503 37.70 2.89 11.07
C GLY A 503 36.73 3.22 12.21
N GLY A 504 35.48 2.75 12.13
CA GLY A 504 34.45 2.97 13.15
C GLY A 504 34.72 2.28 14.48
N LEU A 505 35.49 1.18 14.46
CA LEU A 505 36.01 0.53 15.68
C LEU A 505 37.11 1.36 16.38
N ALA A 506 37.78 2.26 15.66
CA ALA A 506 38.85 3.10 16.19
C ALA A 506 38.39 4.50 16.64
N GLN A 507 37.20 4.95 16.23
CA GLN A 507 36.71 6.31 16.47
C GLN A 507 35.85 6.48 17.74
N SER A 508 35.54 5.42 18.49
CA SER A 508 34.79 5.55 19.75
C SER A 508 35.58 6.26 20.87
N GLU A 509 36.84 6.65 20.65
CA GLU A 509 37.66 7.35 21.66
C GLU A 509 37.95 8.84 21.37
N ARG A 510 37.69 9.41 20.18
CA ARG A 510 38.02 10.82 19.94
C ARG A 510 37.12 11.46 18.88
N THR A 511 36.23 12.37 19.29
CA THR A 511 36.34 13.83 19.11
C THR A 511 34.98 14.52 19.19
N SER A 512 34.85 15.45 20.15
CA SER A 512 34.00 16.63 20.09
C SER A 512 34.57 17.68 19.11
N GLU A 513 33.73 18.61 18.64
CA GLU A 513 33.97 19.83 17.81
C GLU A 513 33.65 19.67 16.30
N ALA A 514 32.99 20.58 15.57
CA ALA A 514 32.41 21.91 15.81
C ALA A 514 31.25 22.15 14.81
N VAL A 515 30.24 22.95 15.18
CA VAL A 515 29.01 23.23 14.39
C VAL A 515 29.18 24.52 13.54
N PRO A 516 28.80 24.56 12.24
CA PRO A 516 28.87 25.79 11.43
C PRO A 516 27.78 26.80 11.79
N SER A 517 28.09 28.10 11.71
CA SER A 517 27.21 29.18 12.17
C SER A 517 25.98 29.42 11.29
N THR A 518 24.90 29.83 11.94
CA THR A 518 23.52 29.99 11.45
C THR A 518 23.39 30.87 10.19
N LEU A 519 24.30 31.80 9.96
CA LEU A 519 24.24 32.77 8.86
C LEU A 519 24.58 32.16 7.48
N GLN A 520 25.42 31.13 7.42
CA GLN A 520 25.73 30.43 6.16
C GLN A 520 24.60 29.48 5.72
N ARG A 521 23.77 29.00 6.65
CA ARG A 521 22.58 28.18 6.33
C ARG A 521 21.46 29.04 5.74
N VAL A 522 21.28 30.27 6.22
CA VAL A 522 20.22 31.18 5.75
C VAL A 522 20.49 31.71 4.34
N THR A 523 21.74 32.01 4.00
CA THR A 523 22.10 32.56 2.68
C THR A 523 22.00 31.53 1.54
N ARG A 524 22.30 30.25 1.79
CA ARG A 524 22.11 29.17 0.79
C ARG A 524 20.64 28.78 0.60
N ALA A 525 19.78 28.99 1.59
CA ALA A 525 18.36 28.65 1.53
C ALA A 525 17.50 29.69 0.78
N LEU A 526 17.93 30.96 0.72
CA LEU A 526 17.12 32.05 0.16
C LEU A 526 17.25 32.21 -1.37
N GLU A 527 18.36 31.76 -1.97
CA GLU A 527 18.60 31.93 -3.41
C GLU A 527 17.58 31.19 -4.32
N PRO A 528 17.16 29.94 -4.01
CA PRO A 528 16.14 29.24 -4.81
C PRO A 528 14.75 29.85 -4.64
N ALA A 529 14.41 30.31 -3.42
CA ALA A 529 13.11 30.91 -3.11
C ALA A 529 12.93 32.26 -3.84
N LEU A 530 14.00 33.06 -3.92
CA LEU A 530 13.97 34.33 -4.64
C LEU A 530 13.77 34.14 -6.16
N LYS A 531 14.39 33.09 -6.74
CA LYS A 531 14.18 32.72 -8.16
C LYS A 531 12.73 32.29 -8.43
N TRP A 532 12.10 31.59 -7.48
CA TRP A 532 10.70 31.20 -7.55
C TRP A 532 9.72 32.37 -7.47
N ILE A 533 9.94 33.31 -6.54
CA ILE A 533 9.10 34.51 -6.40
C ILE A 533 9.15 35.35 -7.69
N LEU A 534 10.32 35.49 -8.30
CA LEU A 534 10.50 36.20 -9.56
C LEU A 534 9.81 35.49 -10.74
N ALA A 535 9.83 34.15 -10.79
CA ALA A 535 9.15 33.38 -11.82
C ALA A 535 7.61 33.50 -11.73
N ILE A 536 7.05 33.47 -10.52
CA ILE A 536 5.61 33.66 -10.30
C ILE A 536 5.17 35.07 -10.71
N PHE A 537 5.97 36.10 -10.37
CA PHE A 537 5.70 37.48 -10.79
C PHE A 537 5.73 37.64 -12.30
N ALA A 538 6.66 36.98 -13.00
CA ALA A 538 6.74 37.01 -14.46
C ALA A 538 5.50 36.36 -15.13
N ILE A 539 5.02 35.24 -14.59
CA ILE A 539 3.81 34.54 -15.10
C ILE A 539 2.54 35.37 -14.85
N ALA A 540 2.43 35.98 -13.67
CA ALA A 540 1.30 36.87 -13.35
C ALA A 540 1.29 38.12 -14.26
N LEU A 541 2.46 38.71 -14.51
CA LEU A 541 2.60 39.86 -15.41
C LEU A 541 2.27 39.51 -16.87
N ALA A 542 2.71 38.34 -17.34
CA ALA A 542 2.38 37.84 -18.69
C ALA A 542 0.88 37.57 -18.85
N SER A 543 0.22 37.05 -17.80
CA SER A 543 -1.22 36.80 -17.77
C SER A 543 -2.02 38.11 -17.77
N PHE A 544 -1.54 39.12 -17.05
CA PHE A 544 -2.15 40.45 -17.02
C PHE A 544 -2.02 41.17 -18.37
N LEU A 545 -0.86 41.07 -19.03
CA LEU A 545 -0.63 41.63 -20.37
C LEU A 545 -1.49 40.94 -21.45
N THR A 546 -1.65 39.62 -21.39
CA THR A 546 -2.52 38.90 -22.34
C THR A 546 -4.00 39.24 -22.16
N GLN A 547 -4.47 39.43 -20.92
CA GLN A 547 -5.83 39.91 -20.66
C GLN A 547 -6.03 41.37 -21.09
N ALA A 548 -5.02 42.23 -20.93
CA ALA A 548 -5.07 43.62 -21.40
C ALA A 548 -5.13 43.71 -22.94
N VAL A 549 -4.34 42.88 -23.65
CA VAL A 549 -4.37 42.81 -25.11
C VAL A 549 -5.69 42.23 -25.61
N ALA A 550 -6.22 41.18 -24.98
CA ALA A 550 -7.53 40.62 -25.34
C ALA A 550 -8.68 41.63 -25.17
N ARG A 551 -8.61 42.51 -24.16
CA ARG A 551 -9.59 43.60 -23.97
C ARG A 551 -9.43 44.74 -24.97
N ALA A 552 -8.21 45.00 -25.45
CA ALA A 552 -7.95 46.01 -26.48
C ALA A 552 -8.42 45.59 -27.89
N PHE A 553 -8.67 44.30 -28.13
CA PHE A 553 -9.27 43.79 -29.37
C PHE A 553 -10.81 43.70 -29.34
N LEU A 554 -11.42 43.96 -28.18
CA LEU A 554 -12.88 43.92 -27.97
C LEU A 554 -13.52 45.33 -27.86
N TYR A 555 -12.72 46.37 -28.03
CA TYR A 555 -13.11 47.77 -28.24
C TYR A 555 -12.54 48.25 -29.57
#